data_AF-A0A353EWC3-F1
#
_entry.id   AF-A0A353EWC3-F1
#
_cell.length_a   1.000
_cell.length_b   1.000
_cell.length_c   1.000
_cell.angle_alpha   90.00
_cell.angle_beta   90.00
_cell.angle_gamma   90.00
#
_symmetry.space_group_name_H-M   'P 1'
#
loop_
_entity.id
_entity.type
_entity.pdbx_description
1 polymer ?
#
loop_
_entity_poly.entity_id
_entity_poly.type
_entity_poly.pdbx_seq_one_letter_code
_entity_poly.pdbx_strand_id
1 'polypeptide(L)'
;MKTINTKKALIASLLSLVLCVSMLVGSTFAWFTDTATTSVNTIQAGKLQVDIVDGAGASLKGKSMSFVDKDGSADILWEPGATFRTIGFKVKNIGNLSFKYKMVLNGVDGNNELLDVITFKVVKADGTTVDLSTFEGHLKKDDVSDLLYIEGHMDETAGNKYQDMKLEGIGITVYATQDTVENDSNGNTYDDGAAYTEVIDAGKTFTGKQTLDVGVTATDANAIAVKAIGADADVTITDGIYDGGNGGNNICVAAANGAKVTIKGGTFTVGGDADGYGNSVVYSENGNIVIEGGFFYTNYSYGGRYYVLNQSNSKPGTITVKGGTFVNYDPSKGDDNLGGNFVAEGYMVVAQKQANGDIWYTVVESSKLQEVLKEGGVVTVFTDIETGNSADTSDARVIIKNPTTLNLNAKIISPDDMGNNSTNFVALIVDADTTINADENGGINTGTNGGYALNVRNGATLTINGGSYYGGGTTVQVQKGTLIINGGTFACEPFGAPYYTNFLLNCVDAAYKNGTAKIIVKGGTFVNFDPSNNSAEGAGTNFVADGYKVTSETKDNGEVWYTVVPE
;
A
#
# COMPACT_ATOMS: atom_id res chain seq x y z
N MET A 1 60.66 -32.40 -39.17
CA MET A 1 59.48 -31.59 -39.53
C MET A 1 58.44 -32.50 -40.17
N LYS A 2 57.30 -32.75 -39.50
CA LYS A 2 56.17 -33.49 -40.10
C LYS A 2 55.49 -32.56 -41.12
N THR A 3 55.55 -32.92 -42.40
CA THR A 3 54.80 -32.25 -43.48
C THR A 3 53.30 -32.40 -43.20
N ILE A 4 52.65 -31.33 -42.74
CA ILE A 4 51.20 -31.25 -42.66
C ILE A 4 50.68 -31.31 -44.11
N ASN A 5 49.86 -32.31 -44.41
CA ASN A 5 49.32 -32.53 -45.75
C ASN A 5 48.29 -31.43 -46.08
N THR A 6 48.73 -30.39 -46.78
CA THR A 6 48.00 -29.14 -47.07
C THR A 6 46.61 -29.38 -47.66
N LYS A 7 46.40 -30.48 -48.40
CA LYS A 7 45.08 -30.86 -48.93
C LYS A 7 44.07 -31.22 -47.84
N LYS A 8 44.51 -31.90 -46.77
CA LYS A 8 43.64 -32.26 -45.64
C LYS A 8 43.28 -31.02 -44.80
N ALA A 9 44.22 -30.10 -44.65
CA ALA A 9 43.99 -28.82 -43.98
C ALA A 9 43.00 -27.93 -44.75
N LEU A 10 43.09 -27.90 -46.09
CA LEU A 10 42.18 -27.15 -46.95
C LEU A 10 40.75 -27.71 -46.93
N ILE A 11 40.60 -29.04 -46.93
CA ILE A 11 39.29 -29.70 -46.83
C ILE A 11 38.67 -29.43 -45.45
N ALA A 12 39.48 -29.50 -44.38
CA ALA A 12 39.02 -29.18 -43.04
C ALA A 12 38.58 -27.72 -42.92
N SER A 13 39.31 -26.76 -43.50
CA SER A 13 38.91 -25.34 -43.47
C SER A 13 37.64 -25.08 -44.29
N LEU A 14 37.47 -25.76 -45.43
CA LEU A 14 36.25 -25.63 -46.24
C LEU A 14 35.03 -26.20 -45.51
N LEU A 15 35.19 -27.37 -44.85
CA LEU A 15 34.15 -27.95 -43.99
C LEU A 15 33.79 -27.05 -42.82
N SER A 16 34.79 -26.44 -42.15
CA SER A 16 34.54 -25.46 -41.09
C SER A 16 33.81 -24.22 -41.60
N LEU A 17 34.15 -23.71 -42.79
CA LEU A 17 33.47 -22.57 -43.40
C LEU A 17 32.00 -22.88 -43.71
N VAL A 18 31.72 -24.07 -44.27
CA VAL A 18 30.36 -24.54 -44.53
C VAL A 18 29.58 -24.70 -43.23
N LEU A 19 30.21 -25.22 -42.17
CA LEU A 19 29.62 -25.33 -40.85
C LEU A 19 29.28 -23.94 -40.28
N CYS A 20 30.20 -22.97 -40.34
CA CYS A 20 29.96 -21.59 -39.91
C CYS A 20 28.82 -20.92 -40.69
N VAL A 21 28.76 -21.08 -42.01
CA VAL A 21 27.67 -20.54 -42.84
C VAL A 21 26.34 -21.21 -42.51
N SER A 22 26.32 -22.53 -42.24
CA SER A 22 25.10 -23.24 -41.84
C SER A 22 24.58 -22.80 -40.47
N MET A 23 25.48 -22.54 -39.50
CA MET A 23 25.10 -21.96 -38.20
C MET A 23 24.59 -20.52 -38.36
N LEU A 24 25.20 -19.72 -39.24
CA LEU A 24 24.77 -18.36 -39.52
C LEU A 24 23.35 -18.36 -40.12
N VAL A 25 23.09 -19.18 -41.13
CA VAL A 25 21.77 -19.32 -41.76
C VAL A 25 20.73 -19.85 -40.77
N GLY A 26 21.09 -20.83 -39.93
CA GLY A 26 20.21 -21.34 -38.87
C GLY A 26 19.87 -20.30 -37.80
N SER A 27 20.83 -19.47 -37.39
CA SER A 27 20.62 -18.39 -36.43
C SER A 27 19.75 -17.25 -36.99
N THR A 28 19.86 -16.95 -38.29
CA THR A 28 19.01 -15.94 -38.94
C THR A 28 17.59 -16.43 -39.18
N PHE A 29 17.38 -17.72 -39.48
CA PHE A 29 16.03 -18.26 -39.74
C PHE A 29 15.15 -18.24 -38.47
N ALA A 30 15.71 -18.53 -37.29
CA ALA A 30 14.99 -18.49 -36.01
C ALA A 30 14.60 -17.07 -35.58
N TRP A 31 15.28 -16.03 -36.08
CA TRP A 31 15.00 -14.63 -35.74
C TRP A 31 13.82 -14.04 -36.53
N PHE A 32 13.40 -14.69 -37.62
CA PHE A 32 12.31 -14.23 -38.50
C PHE A 32 11.08 -15.16 -38.51
N THR A 33 11.03 -16.17 -37.65
CA THR A 33 9.88 -17.09 -37.54
C THR A 33 9.30 -17.06 -36.13
N ASP A 34 7.98 -16.85 -36.01
CA ASP A 34 7.18 -16.87 -34.77
C ASP A 34 7.18 -18.25 -34.05
N THR A 35 8.06 -19.19 -34.42
CA THR A 35 8.12 -20.55 -33.89
C THR A 35 9.55 -21.09 -33.92
N ALA A 36 10.09 -21.46 -32.76
CA ALA A 36 11.35 -22.18 -32.61
C ALA A 36 11.09 -23.55 -31.98
N THR A 37 11.29 -24.62 -32.75
CA THR A 37 11.04 -26.00 -32.30
C THR A 37 12.37 -26.74 -32.06
N THR A 38 12.53 -27.30 -30.87
CA THR A 38 13.50 -28.35 -30.56
C THR A 38 12.79 -29.70 -30.53
N SER A 39 13.53 -30.81 -30.46
CA SER A 39 12.96 -32.17 -30.37
C SER A 39 12.14 -32.43 -29.09
N VAL A 40 12.12 -31.48 -28.15
CA VAL A 40 11.47 -31.63 -26.83
C VAL A 40 10.49 -30.49 -26.54
N ASN A 41 10.69 -29.29 -27.09
CA ASN A 41 9.86 -28.10 -26.83
C ASN A 41 9.66 -27.24 -28.09
N THR A 42 8.47 -26.68 -28.26
CA THR A 42 8.16 -25.65 -29.27
C THR A 42 7.90 -24.33 -28.57
N ILE A 43 8.66 -23.29 -28.90
CA ILE A 43 8.41 -21.91 -28.47
C ILE A 43 7.67 -21.22 -29.59
N GLN A 44 6.39 -20.91 -29.41
CA GLN A 44 5.59 -20.15 -30.36
C GLN A 44 5.29 -18.76 -29.78
N ALA A 45 5.48 -17.70 -30.57
CA ALA A 45 5.09 -16.36 -30.16
C ALA A 45 3.55 -16.27 -30.08
N GLY A 46 3.05 -15.92 -28.90
CA GLY A 46 1.64 -15.62 -28.68
C GLY A 46 1.26 -14.23 -29.22
N LYS A 47 0.08 -14.12 -29.82
CA LYS A 47 -0.53 -12.91 -30.36
C LYS A 47 -1.82 -12.67 -29.59
N LEU A 48 -1.82 -11.63 -28.77
CA LEU A 48 -3.02 -11.10 -28.14
C LEU A 48 -3.63 -10.07 -29.08
N GLN A 49 -4.74 -10.39 -29.73
CA GLN A 49 -5.43 -9.47 -30.63
C GLN A 49 -6.95 -9.59 -30.47
N VAL A 50 -7.60 -8.44 -30.35
CA VAL A 50 -9.04 -8.34 -30.14
C VAL A 50 -9.68 -7.50 -31.25
N ASP A 51 -10.89 -7.88 -31.62
CA ASP A 51 -11.77 -7.09 -32.48
C ASP A 51 -13.15 -6.96 -31.82
N ILE A 52 -13.85 -5.86 -32.09
CA ILE A 52 -15.25 -5.68 -31.72
C ILE A 52 -16.04 -5.86 -33.01
N VAL A 53 -17.01 -6.77 -33.02
CA VAL A 53 -17.81 -7.09 -34.20
C VAL A 53 -19.29 -6.91 -33.92
N ASP A 54 -20.10 -6.65 -34.96
CA ASP A 54 -21.55 -6.64 -34.83
C ASP A 54 -22.13 -8.06 -34.65
N GLY A 55 -23.45 -8.16 -34.48
CA GLY A 55 -24.15 -9.44 -34.37
C GLY A 55 -23.92 -10.40 -35.56
N ALA A 56 -23.58 -9.87 -36.74
CA ALA A 56 -23.28 -10.63 -37.96
C ALA A 56 -21.78 -10.96 -38.12
N GLY A 57 -20.90 -10.43 -37.25
CA GLY A 57 -19.47 -10.67 -37.24
C GLY A 57 -18.64 -9.67 -38.06
N ALA A 58 -19.21 -8.55 -38.52
CA ALA A 58 -18.46 -7.50 -39.19
C ALA A 58 -17.78 -6.56 -38.19
N SER A 59 -16.53 -6.18 -38.44
CA SER A 59 -15.76 -5.32 -37.54
C SER A 59 -16.39 -3.93 -37.36
N LEU A 60 -16.42 -3.50 -36.10
CA LEU A 60 -16.86 -2.20 -35.60
C LEU A 60 -15.68 -1.28 -35.24
N LYS A 61 -14.43 -1.71 -35.48
CA LYS A 61 -13.24 -0.91 -35.17
C LYS A 61 -13.31 0.48 -35.82
N GLY A 62 -13.17 1.51 -34.99
CA GLY A 62 -13.19 2.91 -35.42
C GLY A 62 -14.57 3.47 -35.78
N LYS A 63 -15.66 2.72 -35.54
CA LYS A 63 -17.03 3.20 -35.70
C LYS A 63 -17.58 3.67 -34.35
N SER A 64 -18.37 4.74 -34.36
CA SER A 64 -19.13 5.18 -33.19
C SER A 64 -20.32 4.25 -32.93
N MET A 65 -20.67 4.11 -31.65
CA MET A 65 -21.81 3.34 -31.18
C MET A 65 -22.89 4.32 -30.69
N SER A 66 -24.11 4.18 -31.20
CA SER A 66 -25.25 4.98 -30.74
C SER A 66 -26.15 4.16 -29.82
N PHE A 67 -26.67 4.81 -28.80
CA PHE A 67 -27.83 4.32 -28.06
C PHE A 67 -29.07 4.39 -28.96
N VAL A 68 -29.92 3.37 -28.87
CA VAL A 68 -31.17 3.27 -29.61
C VAL A 68 -32.35 3.01 -28.68
N ASP A 69 -33.53 3.44 -29.11
CA ASP A 69 -34.80 3.10 -28.46
C ASP A 69 -35.24 1.65 -28.76
N LYS A 70 -36.41 1.28 -28.24
CA LYS A 70 -37.02 -0.05 -28.45
C LYS A 70 -37.30 -0.40 -29.91
N ASP A 71 -37.39 0.59 -30.79
CA ASP A 71 -37.67 0.43 -32.22
C ASP A 71 -36.38 0.51 -33.05
N GLY A 72 -35.22 0.72 -32.41
CA GLY A 72 -33.90 0.80 -33.05
C GLY A 72 -33.56 2.20 -33.57
N SER A 73 -34.30 3.24 -33.18
CA SER A 73 -34.01 4.63 -33.55
C SER A 73 -32.89 5.21 -32.68
N ALA A 74 -31.89 5.83 -33.31
CA ALA A 74 -30.84 6.59 -32.62
C ALA A 74 -31.26 8.04 -32.26
N ASP A 75 -32.45 8.46 -32.69
CA ASP A 75 -33.03 9.77 -32.33
C ASP A 75 -33.73 9.66 -30.96
N ILE A 76 -32.93 9.62 -29.91
CA ILE A 76 -33.38 9.45 -28.52
C ILE A 76 -33.29 10.76 -27.73
N LEU A 77 -34.16 10.90 -26.73
CA LEU A 77 -34.12 11.98 -25.75
C LEU A 77 -33.87 11.38 -24.37
N TRP A 78 -32.85 11.88 -23.68
CA TRP A 78 -32.59 11.52 -22.29
C TRP A 78 -33.56 12.28 -21.39
N GLU A 79 -34.46 11.55 -20.76
CA GLU A 79 -35.38 12.04 -19.74
C GLU A 79 -35.22 11.22 -18.44
N PRO A 80 -35.58 11.78 -17.27
CA PRO A 80 -35.42 11.07 -16.00
C PRO A 80 -36.15 9.72 -16.01
N GLY A 81 -35.43 8.64 -15.68
CA GLY A 81 -35.91 7.26 -15.75
C GLY A 81 -35.80 6.58 -17.13
N ALA A 82 -35.39 7.30 -18.18
CA ALA A 82 -35.20 6.71 -19.50
C ALA A 82 -34.07 5.68 -19.50
N THR A 83 -34.28 4.59 -20.26
CA THR A 83 -33.31 3.50 -20.42
C THR A 83 -33.13 3.20 -21.89
N PHE A 84 -31.88 3.28 -22.37
CA PHE A 84 -31.52 2.99 -23.76
C PHE A 84 -30.38 1.98 -23.82
N ARG A 85 -30.29 1.26 -24.95
CA ARG A 85 -29.22 0.29 -25.20
C ARG A 85 -28.49 0.61 -26.48
N THR A 86 -27.20 0.29 -26.56
CA THR A 86 -26.48 0.31 -27.84
C THR A 86 -27.04 -0.77 -28.77
N ILE A 87 -26.68 -0.71 -30.04
CA ILE A 87 -26.76 -1.91 -30.88
C ILE A 87 -25.93 -3.05 -30.27
N GLY A 88 -26.37 -4.29 -30.47
CA GLY A 88 -25.68 -5.46 -29.95
C GLY A 88 -24.34 -5.69 -30.66
N PHE A 89 -23.31 -5.99 -29.88
CA PHE A 89 -21.96 -6.26 -30.38
C PHE A 89 -21.38 -7.51 -29.71
N LYS A 90 -20.26 -8.01 -30.25
CA LYS A 90 -19.50 -9.13 -29.70
C LYS A 90 -18.03 -8.78 -29.65
N VAL A 91 -17.32 -9.33 -28.67
CA VAL A 91 -15.87 -9.29 -28.60
C VAL A 91 -15.33 -10.55 -29.24
N LYS A 92 -14.39 -10.42 -30.17
CA LYS A 92 -13.81 -11.52 -30.93
C LYS A 92 -12.32 -11.62 -30.65
N ASN A 93 -11.87 -12.82 -30.27
CA ASN A 93 -10.46 -13.13 -30.23
C ASN A 93 -9.96 -13.42 -31.65
N ILE A 94 -9.15 -12.52 -32.19
CA ILE A 94 -8.49 -12.69 -33.49
C ILE A 94 -7.00 -13.07 -33.32
N GLY A 95 -6.56 -13.23 -32.07
CA GLY A 95 -5.25 -13.72 -31.68
C GLY A 95 -5.21 -15.23 -31.48
N ASN A 96 -4.06 -15.74 -31.01
CA ASN A 96 -3.86 -17.16 -30.72
C ASN A 96 -3.63 -17.46 -29.22
N LEU A 97 -3.83 -16.46 -28.35
CA LEU A 97 -3.79 -16.57 -26.90
C LEU A 97 -5.19 -16.39 -26.33
N SER A 98 -5.56 -17.18 -25.33
CA SER A 98 -6.74 -16.92 -24.52
C SER A 98 -6.56 -15.61 -23.73
N PHE A 99 -7.62 -14.82 -23.61
CA PHE A 99 -7.59 -13.56 -22.88
C PHE A 99 -8.84 -13.34 -22.04
N LYS A 100 -8.64 -12.60 -20.96
CA LYS A 100 -9.71 -11.89 -20.25
C LYS A 100 -9.79 -10.46 -20.74
N TYR A 101 -10.95 -9.85 -20.69
CA TYR A 101 -11.16 -8.50 -21.19
C TYR A 101 -12.15 -7.67 -20.36
N LYS A 102 -11.86 -6.36 -20.29
CA LYS A 102 -12.74 -5.31 -19.79
C LYS A 102 -13.17 -4.38 -20.92
N MET A 103 -14.27 -3.67 -20.70
CA MET A 103 -14.81 -2.68 -21.63
C MET A 103 -14.90 -1.32 -20.95
N VAL A 104 -14.43 -0.28 -21.65
CA VAL A 104 -14.54 1.10 -21.21
C VAL A 104 -15.29 1.88 -22.28
N LEU A 105 -16.15 2.81 -21.85
CA LEU A 105 -16.81 3.75 -22.73
C LEU A 105 -15.88 4.94 -22.98
N ASN A 106 -15.51 5.16 -24.24
CA ASN A 106 -14.61 6.22 -24.67
C ASN A 106 -15.39 7.21 -25.57
N GLY A 107 -14.82 8.38 -25.87
CA GLY A 107 -15.45 9.32 -26.82
C GLY A 107 -16.51 10.25 -26.20
N VAL A 108 -16.64 10.28 -24.87
CA VAL A 108 -17.23 11.42 -24.18
C VAL A 108 -16.07 12.35 -23.82
N ASP A 109 -15.64 13.21 -24.75
CA ASP A 109 -14.74 14.30 -24.39
C ASP A 109 -15.36 15.09 -23.22
N GLY A 110 -14.50 15.51 -22.29
CA GLY A 110 -14.87 16.12 -21.01
C GLY A 110 -15.98 17.17 -21.11
N ASN A 111 -16.89 17.11 -20.12
CA ASN A 111 -18.02 18.01 -19.82
C ASN A 111 -19.40 17.65 -20.39
N ASN A 112 -19.71 16.37 -20.66
CA ASN A 112 -21.12 16.00 -20.80
C ASN A 112 -21.75 15.74 -19.42
N GLU A 113 -22.48 16.72 -18.89
CA GLU A 113 -23.13 16.64 -17.58
C GLU A 113 -24.13 15.47 -17.47
N LEU A 114 -24.58 14.89 -18.60
CA LEU A 114 -25.40 13.67 -18.60
C LEU A 114 -24.70 12.48 -17.93
N LEU A 115 -23.36 12.42 -17.94
CA LEU A 115 -22.62 11.33 -17.30
C LEU A 115 -22.78 11.32 -15.77
N ASP A 116 -23.09 12.46 -15.15
CA ASP A 116 -23.30 12.54 -13.69
C ASP A 116 -24.62 11.87 -13.26
N VAL A 117 -25.54 11.64 -14.19
CA VAL A 117 -26.91 11.15 -13.92
C VAL A 117 -27.26 9.90 -14.72
N ILE A 118 -26.34 9.34 -15.50
CA ILE A 118 -26.55 8.09 -16.23
C ILE A 118 -25.67 6.99 -15.67
N THR A 119 -26.28 5.88 -15.25
CA THR A 119 -25.58 4.66 -14.87
C THR A 119 -25.45 3.72 -16.07
N PHE A 120 -24.26 3.16 -16.27
CA PHE A 120 -23.98 2.23 -17.38
C PHE A 120 -23.83 0.79 -16.91
N LYS A 121 -24.49 -0.13 -17.61
CA LYS A 121 -24.44 -1.58 -17.35
C LYS A 121 -24.16 -2.34 -18.64
N VAL A 122 -23.54 -3.51 -18.51
CA VAL A 122 -23.45 -4.51 -19.59
C VAL A 122 -24.65 -5.44 -19.50
N VAL A 123 -25.39 -5.57 -20.59
CA VAL A 123 -26.48 -6.55 -20.73
C VAL A 123 -25.97 -7.71 -21.58
N LYS A 124 -26.07 -8.92 -21.05
CA LYS A 124 -25.72 -10.16 -21.75
C LYS A 124 -26.89 -10.65 -22.60
N ALA A 125 -26.62 -11.61 -23.50
CA ALA A 125 -27.63 -12.17 -24.40
C ALA A 125 -28.82 -12.83 -23.68
N ASP A 126 -28.62 -13.31 -22.45
CA ASP A 126 -29.65 -13.90 -21.59
C ASP A 126 -30.50 -12.85 -20.84
N GLY A 127 -30.20 -11.55 -21.00
CA GLY A 127 -30.85 -10.44 -20.32
C GLY A 127 -30.26 -10.09 -18.95
N THR A 128 -29.24 -10.81 -18.49
CA THR A 128 -28.54 -10.49 -17.24
C THR A 128 -27.82 -9.17 -17.37
N THR A 129 -27.94 -8.31 -16.35
CA THR A 129 -27.24 -7.02 -16.29
C THR A 129 -26.12 -7.07 -15.26
N VAL A 130 -24.95 -6.55 -15.64
CA VAL A 130 -23.75 -6.45 -14.79
C VAL A 130 -23.28 -5.00 -14.83
N ASP A 131 -22.84 -4.45 -13.70
CA ASP A 131 -22.24 -3.12 -13.69
C ASP A 131 -21.01 -3.10 -14.61
N LEU A 132 -20.94 -2.11 -15.51
CA LEU A 132 -19.86 -1.99 -16.49
C LEU A 132 -18.48 -1.98 -15.82
N SER A 133 -18.37 -1.35 -14.65
CA SER A 133 -17.12 -1.25 -13.87
C SER A 133 -16.64 -2.60 -13.31
N THR A 134 -17.53 -3.59 -13.21
CA THR A 134 -17.24 -4.93 -12.64
C THR A 134 -17.26 -6.04 -13.69
N PHE A 135 -17.64 -5.72 -14.92
CA PHE A 135 -17.73 -6.70 -15.98
C PHE A 135 -16.33 -7.15 -16.42
N GLU A 136 -16.09 -8.47 -16.40
CA GLU A 136 -14.94 -9.11 -17.02
C GLU A 136 -15.44 -10.28 -17.88
N GLY A 137 -14.98 -10.32 -19.13
CA GLY A 137 -15.24 -11.43 -20.05
C GLY A 137 -13.99 -12.26 -20.27
N HIS A 138 -14.16 -13.53 -20.63
CA HIS A 138 -13.07 -14.45 -20.94
C HIS A 138 -13.31 -15.06 -22.32
N LEU A 139 -12.30 -15.07 -23.17
CA LEU A 139 -12.34 -15.71 -24.48
C LEU A 139 -11.13 -16.61 -24.66
N LYS A 140 -11.41 -17.85 -25.03
CA LYS A 140 -10.36 -18.77 -25.46
C LYS A 140 -9.80 -18.33 -26.81
N LYS A 141 -8.69 -18.95 -27.21
CA LYS A 141 -8.20 -18.86 -28.60
C LYS A 141 -9.33 -19.09 -29.61
N ASP A 142 -9.37 -18.24 -30.64
CA ASP A 142 -10.32 -18.27 -31.76
C ASP A 142 -11.81 -18.15 -31.35
N ASP A 143 -12.09 -17.72 -30.11
CA ASP A 143 -13.43 -17.63 -29.54
C ASP A 143 -14.11 -16.26 -29.76
N VAL A 144 -15.42 -16.22 -29.62
CA VAL A 144 -16.26 -15.01 -29.75
C VAL A 144 -17.25 -14.96 -28.60
N SER A 145 -17.42 -13.79 -27.99
CA SER A 145 -18.38 -13.62 -26.91
C SER A 145 -19.82 -13.81 -27.40
N ASP A 146 -20.71 -14.08 -26.44
CA ASP A 146 -22.14 -13.85 -26.65
C ASP A 146 -22.43 -12.38 -26.99
N LEU A 147 -23.65 -12.11 -27.48
CA LEU A 147 -24.08 -10.76 -27.80
C LEU A 147 -24.18 -9.91 -26.52
N LEU A 148 -23.51 -8.77 -26.54
CA LEU A 148 -23.46 -7.79 -25.45
C LEU A 148 -24.10 -6.47 -25.87
N TYR A 149 -24.64 -5.76 -24.89
CA TYR A 149 -25.17 -4.41 -25.04
C TYR A 149 -24.66 -3.54 -23.91
N ILE A 150 -24.47 -2.25 -24.16
CA ILE A 150 -24.33 -1.27 -23.10
C ILE A 150 -25.71 -0.64 -22.88
N GLU A 151 -26.19 -0.69 -21.64
CA GLU A 151 -27.43 -0.06 -21.19
C GLU A 151 -27.08 1.19 -20.38
N GLY A 152 -27.66 2.33 -20.74
CA GLY A 152 -27.61 3.56 -19.97
C GLY A 152 -28.97 3.84 -19.35
N HIS A 153 -29.00 4.11 -18.04
CA HIS A 153 -30.21 4.46 -17.29
C HIS A 153 -30.04 5.81 -16.61
N MET A 154 -30.92 6.77 -16.91
CA MET A 154 -30.91 8.12 -16.32
C MET A 154 -31.65 8.14 -14.98
N ASP A 155 -31.03 8.69 -13.94
CA ASP A 155 -31.59 8.84 -12.59
C ASP A 155 -32.95 9.56 -12.64
N GLU A 156 -33.96 9.01 -11.96
CA GLU A 156 -35.31 9.54 -11.91
C GLU A 156 -35.40 10.91 -11.22
N THR A 157 -34.40 11.26 -10.41
CA THR A 157 -34.27 12.55 -9.73
C THR A 157 -33.55 13.60 -10.56
N ALA A 158 -33.06 13.25 -11.75
CA ALA A 158 -32.43 14.19 -12.66
C ALA A 158 -33.42 15.31 -13.03
N GLY A 159 -33.14 16.55 -12.62
CA GLY A 159 -34.00 17.69 -12.94
C GLY A 159 -33.85 18.15 -14.40
N ASN A 160 -34.58 19.21 -14.77
CA ASN A 160 -34.56 19.79 -16.13
C ASN A 160 -33.20 20.41 -16.54
N LYS A 161 -32.16 20.36 -15.70
CA LYS A 161 -30.81 20.87 -16.02
C LYS A 161 -30.25 20.21 -17.28
N TYR A 162 -30.60 18.95 -17.52
CA TYR A 162 -30.08 18.12 -18.61
C TYR A 162 -30.97 18.10 -19.85
N GLN A 163 -32.02 18.93 -19.88
CA GLN A 163 -32.97 18.97 -21.00
C GLN A 163 -32.24 19.32 -22.31
N ASP A 164 -32.59 18.62 -23.39
CA ASP A 164 -32.02 18.77 -24.73
C ASP A 164 -30.52 18.44 -24.87
N MET A 165 -29.86 18.00 -23.78
CA MET A 165 -28.50 17.47 -23.86
C MET A 165 -28.48 16.13 -24.60
N LYS A 166 -27.40 15.88 -25.34
CA LYS A 166 -27.21 14.66 -26.12
C LYS A 166 -25.92 13.97 -25.73
N LEU A 167 -25.92 12.64 -25.79
CA LEU A 167 -24.73 11.83 -25.61
C LEU A 167 -24.28 11.31 -26.99
N GLU A 168 -23.44 12.09 -27.67
CA GLU A 168 -22.91 11.77 -29.00
C GLU A 168 -21.45 11.32 -28.92
N GLY A 169 -20.97 10.56 -29.92
CA GLY A 169 -19.55 10.20 -30.04
C GLY A 169 -19.07 9.01 -29.18
N ILE A 170 -19.98 8.29 -28.52
CA ILE A 170 -19.64 7.16 -27.67
C ILE A 170 -18.96 6.05 -28.49
N GLY A 171 -17.78 5.66 -28.04
CA GLY A 171 -17.03 4.48 -28.46
C GLY A 171 -16.92 3.48 -27.32
N ILE A 172 -16.63 2.24 -27.67
CA ILE A 172 -16.26 1.20 -26.70
C ILE A 172 -14.81 0.82 -26.99
N THR A 173 -13.98 0.83 -25.96
CA THR A 173 -12.64 0.26 -26.01
C THR A 173 -12.61 -1.02 -25.19
N VAL A 174 -12.06 -2.07 -25.79
CA VAL A 174 -11.84 -3.36 -25.12
C VAL A 174 -10.37 -3.46 -24.76
N TYR A 175 -10.08 -3.63 -23.47
CA TYR A 175 -8.75 -3.94 -22.97
C TYR A 175 -8.69 -5.43 -22.68
N ALA A 176 -7.68 -6.11 -23.23
CA ALA A 176 -7.49 -7.54 -23.05
C ALA A 176 -6.12 -7.81 -22.41
N THR A 177 -6.06 -8.82 -21.54
CA THR A 177 -4.81 -9.40 -21.02
C THR A 177 -4.89 -10.91 -21.08
N GLN A 178 -3.75 -11.60 -21.08
CA GLN A 178 -3.74 -13.07 -21.15
C GLN A 178 -4.54 -13.68 -19.98
N ASP A 179 -5.26 -14.75 -20.29
CA ASP A 179 -6.05 -15.49 -19.31
C ASP A 179 -5.23 -16.66 -18.74
N THR A 180 -5.51 -17.05 -17.50
CA THR A 180 -4.74 -18.06 -16.74
C THR A 180 -5.08 -19.51 -17.15
N VAL A 181 -5.72 -19.65 -18.31
CA VAL A 181 -6.19 -20.93 -18.87
C VAL A 181 -5.09 -21.62 -19.68
N GLU A 182 -4.10 -20.87 -20.17
CA GLU A 182 -2.95 -21.41 -20.90
C GLU A 182 -1.93 -22.07 -19.95
N ASN A 183 -1.36 -23.21 -20.37
CA ASN A 183 -0.33 -23.92 -19.60
C ASN A 183 1.00 -23.89 -20.34
N ASP A 184 2.09 -23.59 -19.63
CA ASP A 184 3.46 -23.81 -20.08
C ASP A 184 4.11 -24.99 -19.33
N SER A 185 5.43 -25.15 -19.46
CA SER A 185 6.19 -26.19 -18.75
C SER A 185 6.28 -25.99 -17.23
N ASN A 186 5.89 -24.83 -16.71
CA ASN A 186 5.95 -24.44 -15.31
C ASN A 186 4.56 -24.33 -14.65
N GLY A 187 3.49 -24.30 -15.43
CA GLY A 187 2.09 -24.30 -14.96
C GLY A 187 1.24 -23.27 -15.71
N ASN A 188 0.17 -22.79 -15.09
CA ASN A 188 -0.77 -21.82 -15.67
C ASN A 188 -0.88 -20.50 -14.90
N THR A 189 -0.06 -20.30 -13.86
CA THR A 189 -0.17 -19.16 -12.94
C THR A 189 0.67 -17.95 -13.35
N TYR A 190 1.38 -18.02 -14.49
CA TYR A 190 2.32 -16.96 -14.89
C TYR A 190 1.61 -15.67 -15.34
N ASP A 191 0.32 -15.76 -15.69
CA ASP A 191 -0.54 -14.62 -16.08
C ASP A 191 -1.52 -14.17 -14.98
N ASP A 192 -1.47 -14.75 -13.78
CA ASP A 192 -2.40 -14.44 -12.66
C ASP A 192 -2.40 -12.95 -12.30
N GLY A 193 -1.28 -12.25 -12.55
CA GLY A 193 -1.10 -10.81 -12.30
C GLY A 193 -1.28 -9.90 -13.52
N ALA A 194 -1.74 -10.39 -14.67
CA ALA A 194 -1.82 -9.58 -15.89
C ALA A 194 -2.93 -8.51 -15.79
N ALA A 195 -2.52 -7.25 -15.62
CA ALA A 195 -3.42 -6.10 -15.47
C ALA A 195 -3.64 -5.34 -16.79
N TYR A 196 -4.83 -4.78 -16.97
CA TYR A 196 -5.18 -3.95 -18.12
C TYR A 196 -4.42 -2.61 -18.04
N THR A 197 -3.64 -2.28 -19.07
CA THR A 197 -2.96 -0.98 -19.18
C THR A 197 -3.11 -0.38 -20.57
N GLU A 198 -3.23 0.94 -20.62
CA GLU A 198 -3.21 1.74 -21.83
C GLU A 198 -1.82 2.30 -22.05
N VAL A 199 -1.22 2.08 -23.23
CA VAL A 199 0.02 2.75 -23.61
C VAL A 199 -0.35 4.04 -24.35
N ILE A 200 -0.08 5.19 -23.72
CA ILE A 200 -0.44 6.50 -24.25
C ILE A 200 0.78 7.40 -24.12
N ASP A 201 1.35 7.83 -25.24
CA ASP A 201 2.60 8.61 -25.29
C ASP A 201 2.65 9.74 -24.25
N ALA A 202 1.68 10.65 -24.27
CA ALA A 202 1.61 11.78 -23.35
C ALA A 202 0.92 11.49 -22.00
N GLY A 203 0.38 10.29 -21.80
CA GLY A 203 -0.55 9.96 -20.72
C GLY A 203 -1.92 10.64 -20.86
N LYS A 204 -2.73 10.66 -19.78
CA LYS A 204 -4.10 11.19 -19.78
C LYS A 204 -4.23 12.45 -18.93
N THR A 205 -4.98 13.43 -19.44
CA THR A 205 -5.36 14.65 -18.70
C THR A 205 -6.86 14.69 -18.46
N PHE A 206 -7.25 15.05 -17.23
CA PHE A 206 -8.62 15.08 -16.74
C PHE A 206 -8.95 16.44 -16.14
N THR A 207 -10.04 17.06 -16.58
CA THR A 207 -10.54 18.36 -16.10
C THR A 207 -11.87 18.28 -15.37
N GLY A 208 -12.48 17.09 -15.32
CA GLY A 208 -13.76 16.82 -14.68
C GLY A 208 -13.70 15.53 -13.85
N LYS A 209 -14.86 15.04 -13.42
CA LYS A 209 -14.95 13.80 -12.64
C LYS A 209 -14.64 12.58 -13.50
N GLN A 210 -13.84 11.65 -12.97
CA GLN A 210 -13.51 10.39 -13.63
C GLN A 210 -13.25 9.27 -12.62
N THR A 211 -13.53 8.02 -13.01
CA THR A 211 -13.11 6.83 -12.27
C THR A 211 -12.25 5.95 -13.19
N LEU A 212 -11.08 5.55 -12.73
CA LEU A 212 -10.11 4.74 -13.47
C LEU A 212 -9.91 3.40 -12.77
N ASP A 213 -10.06 2.31 -13.52
CA ASP A 213 -9.78 0.93 -13.10
C ASP A 213 -8.88 0.18 -14.12
N VAL A 214 -8.44 0.90 -15.16
CA VAL A 214 -7.48 0.48 -16.18
C VAL A 214 -6.25 1.37 -16.06
N GLY A 215 -5.09 0.73 -16.06
CA GLY A 215 -3.78 1.36 -15.96
C GLY A 215 -3.45 2.28 -17.12
N VAL A 216 -2.48 3.18 -16.92
CA VAL A 216 -1.91 4.02 -18.00
C VAL A 216 -0.39 3.98 -17.91
N THR A 217 0.26 3.64 -19.02
CA THR A 217 1.70 3.70 -19.23
C THR A 217 2.00 4.85 -20.18
N ALA A 218 2.65 5.89 -19.66
CA ALA A 218 3.19 6.99 -20.46
C ALA A 218 4.56 6.64 -21.05
N THR A 219 4.84 7.09 -22.27
CA THR A 219 6.08 6.75 -23.00
C THR A 219 6.88 7.96 -23.47
N ASP A 220 6.28 9.16 -23.56
CA ASP A 220 7.01 10.39 -23.89
C ASP A 220 7.82 10.89 -22.70
N ALA A 221 8.95 11.53 -22.98
CA ALA A 221 9.70 12.29 -21.98
C ALA A 221 8.86 13.45 -21.44
N ASN A 222 8.88 13.66 -20.12
CA ASN A 222 8.07 14.68 -19.39
C ASN A 222 6.55 14.42 -19.42
N ALA A 223 6.12 13.22 -19.77
CA ALA A 223 4.71 12.85 -19.72
C ALA A 223 4.21 12.66 -18.28
N ILE A 224 2.89 12.72 -18.13
CA ILE A 224 2.21 12.40 -16.88
C ILE A 224 1.14 11.35 -17.18
N ALA A 225 1.27 10.14 -16.63
CA ALA A 225 0.33 9.05 -16.95
C ALA A 225 -1.11 9.42 -16.57
N VAL A 226 -1.31 10.01 -15.39
CA VAL A 226 -2.61 10.51 -14.92
C VAL A 226 -2.46 11.93 -14.39
N LYS A 227 -3.01 12.92 -15.12
CA LYS A 227 -2.99 14.34 -14.73
C LYS A 227 -4.41 14.86 -14.48
N ALA A 228 -4.77 15.12 -13.24
CA ALA A 228 -5.98 15.87 -12.89
C ALA A 228 -5.64 17.36 -12.78
N ILE A 229 -6.41 18.23 -13.46
CA ILE A 229 -6.13 19.68 -13.48
C ILE A 229 -7.40 20.53 -13.47
N GLY A 230 -7.42 21.51 -12.57
CA GLY A 230 -8.55 22.43 -12.39
C GLY A 230 -9.49 22.02 -11.27
N ALA A 231 -10.21 22.98 -10.68
CA ALA A 231 -11.04 22.77 -9.49
C ALA A 231 -12.20 21.78 -9.69
N ASP A 232 -12.63 21.56 -10.93
CA ASP A 232 -13.71 20.62 -11.27
C ASP A 232 -13.21 19.18 -11.52
N ALA A 233 -11.89 18.98 -11.57
CA ALA A 233 -11.30 17.66 -11.75
C ALA A 233 -11.33 16.86 -10.43
N ASP A 234 -12.05 15.73 -10.43
CA ASP A 234 -12.08 14.76 -9.32
C ASP A 234 -11.89 13.35 -9.88
N VAL A 235 -10.65 12.85 -9.83
CA VAL A 235 -10.27 11.55 -10.40
C VAL A 235 -10.18 10.51 -9.29
N THR A 236 -10.91 9.41 -9.39
CA THR A 236 -10.80 8.26 -8.48
C THR A 236 -10.12 7.10 -9.19
N ILE A 237 -9.01 6.60 -8.66
CA ILE A 237 -8.32 5.41 -9.15
C ILE A 237 -8.67 4.25 -8.23
N THR A 238 -9.32 3.21 -8.75
CA THR A 238 -9.77 2.06 -7.94
C THR A 238 -8.76 0.92 -7.94
N ASP A 239 -8.10 0.67 -9.07
CA ASP A 239 -7.07 -0.35 -9.27
C ASP A 239 -6.31 -0.10 -10.59
N GLY A 240 -5.35 -0.95 -10.95
CA GLY A 240 -4.62 -0.93 -12.24
C GLY A 240 -3.11 -0.71 -12.11
N ILE A 241 -2.38 -0.79 -13.22
CA ILE A 241 -0.94 -0.52 -13.27
C ILE A 241 -0.67 0.77 -14.03
N TYR A 242 -0.16 1.76 -13.31
CA TYR A 242 0.17 3.08 -13.83
C TYR A 242 1.68 3.28 -13.82
N ASP A 243 2.22 3.75 -14.95
CA ASP A 243 3.64 4.06 -15.12
C ASP A 243 3.78 5.43 -15.79
N GLY A 244 4.45 6.36 -15.12
CA GLY A 244 4.73 7.70 -15.62
C GLY A 244 5.71 7.75 -16.80
N GLY A 245 6.38 6.64 -17.12
CA GLY A 245 7.39 6.57 -18.17
C GLY A 245 8.77 7.01 -17.69
N ASN A 246 9.65 7.33 -18.64
CA ASN A 246 11.04 7.70 -18.36
C ASN A 246 11.58 8.72 -19.38
N GLY A 247 12.81 9.19 -19.15
CA GLY A 247 13.58 9.99 -20.12
C GLY A 247 13.37 11.51 -20.01
N GLY A 248 12.60 11.98 -19.04
CA GLY A 248 12.41 13.39 -18.69
C GLY A 248 11.83 13.57 -17.29
N ASN A 249 11.22 14.73 -17.02
CA ASN A 249 10.54 15.02 -15.75
C ASN A 249 9.16 14.33 -15.71
N ASN A 250 9.16 13.01 -15.83
CA ASN A 250 7.96 12.18 -15.91
C ASN A 250 7.27 12.08 -14.55
N ILE A 251 5.96 11.87 -14.54
CA ILE A 251 5.17 11.70 -13.31
C ILE A 251 4.13 10.59 -13.52
N CYS A 252 3.90 9.74 -12.52
CA CYS A 252 2.83 8.76 -12.63
C CYS A 252 1.45 9.41 -12.44
N VAL A 253 1.24 10.06 -11.29
CA VAL A 253 -0.03 10.71 -10.95
C VAL A 253 0.21 12.13 -10.47
N ALA A 254 -0.50 13.09 -11.06
CA ALA A 254 -0.44 14.49 -10.66
C ALA A 254 -1.82 15.09 -10.41
N ALA A 255 -1.95 15.89 -9.36
CA ALA A 255 -3.09 16.77 -9.11
C ALA A 255 -2.64 18.23 -9.14
N ALA A 256 -3.27 19.06 -9.97
CA ALA A 256 -2.88 20.44 -10.16
C ALA A 256 -4.05 21.44 -10.12
N ASN A 257 -3.77 22.68 -9.70
CA ASN A 257 -4.70 23.83 -9.82
C ASN A 257 -6.10 23.59 -9.21
N GLY A 258 -6.15 23.07 -8.00
CA GLY A 258 -7.38 22.80 -7.25
C GLY A 258 -7.98 21.41 -7.51
N ALA A 259 -7.40 20.61 -8.41
CA ALA A 259 -7.87 19.27 -8.72
C ALA A 259 -7.78 18.33 -7.52
N LYS A 260 -8.64 17.31 -7.52
CA LYS A 260 -8.66 16.23 -6.54
C LYS A 260 -8.35 14.88 -7.20
N VAL A 261 -7.53 14.08 -6.52
CA VAL A 261 -7.29 12.68 -6.89
C VAL A 261 -7.47 11.79 -5.66
N THR A 262 -8.25 10.72 -5.79
CA THR A 262 -8.44 9.70 -4.74
C THR A 262 -7.91 8.36 -5.25
N ILE A 263 -6.93 7.76 -4.58
CA ILE A 263 -6.32 6.49 -4.97
C ILE A 263 -6.73 5.43 -3.95
N LYS A 264 -7.51 4.43 -4.37
CA LYS A 264 -7.98 3.33 -3.53
C LYS A 264 -7.14 2.06 -3.66
N GLY A 265 -6.46 1.89 -4.79
CA GLY A 265 -5.71 0.69 -5.13
C GLY A 265 -4.88 0.91 -6.40
N GLY A 266 -4.20 -0.14 -6.85
CA GLY A 266 -3.33 -0.12 -8.02
C GLY A 266 -1.83 -0.08 -7.70
N THR A 267 -1.01 -0.22 -8.74
CA THR A 267 0.45 -0.13 -8.71
C THR A 267 0.91 1.10 -9.48
N PHE A 268 1.78 1.90 -8.88
CA PHE A 268 2.19 3.21 -9.40
C PHE A 268 3.70 3.30 -9.47
N THR A 269 4.20 3.62 -10.65
CA THR A 269 5.64 3.63 -10.94
C THR A 269 6.03 4.80 -11.81
N VAL A 270 7.31 5.18 -11.73
CA VAL A 270 7.90 6.11 -12.70
C VAL A 270 9.38 5.79 -12.84
N GLY A 271 9.88 5.90 -14.07
CA GLY A 271 11.29 5.76 -14.40
C GLY A 271 12.10 7.01 -14.12
N GLY A 272 13.41 6.93 -14.36
CA GLY A 272 14.31 8.06 -14.19
C GLY A 272 14.16 9.13 -15.26
N ASP A 273 14.68 10.32 -14.96
CA ASP A 273 14.84 11.39 -15.94
C ASP A 273 15.92 11.08 -17.00
N ALA A 274 16.24 12.06 -17.85
CA ALA A 274 17.25 11.90 -18.90
C ALA A 274 18.65 11.58 -18.36
N ASP A 275 18.95 11.96 -17.12
CA ASP A 275 20.22 11.72 -16.43
C ASP A 275 20.15 10.47 -15.52
N GLY A 276 18.98 9.82 -15.44
CA GLY A 276 18.73 8.63 -14.62
C GLY A 276 18.36 8.94 -13.17
N TYR A 277 18.00 10.19 -12.84
CA TYR A 277 17.58 10.60 -11.51
C TYR A 277 16.09 10.35 -11.24
N GLY A 278 15.75 10.21 -9.97
CA GLY A 278 14.39 9.88 -9.52
C GLY A 278 13.35 10.93 -9.87
N ASN A 279 12.26 10.49 -10.49
CA ASN A 279 11.05 11.27 -10.75
C ASN A 279 9.98 11.06 -9.67
N SER A 280 8.96 11.91 -9.69
CA SER A 280 7.85 11.81 -8.72
C SER A 280 6.82 10.76 -9.14
N VAL A 281 6.54 9.77 -8.29
CA VAL A 281 5.42 8.83 -8.54
C VAL A 281 4.10 9.60 -8.38
N VAL A 282 3.90 10.24 -7.23
CA VAL A 282 2.74 11.08 -6.95
C VAL A 282 3.20 12.51 -6.72
N TYR A 283 2.61 13.46 -7.45
CA TYR A 283 2.99 14.87 -7.38
C TYR A 283 1.78 15.80 -7.20
N SER A 284 1.87 16.71 -6.23
CA SER A 284 0.80 17.69 -5.95
C SER A 284 1.27 19.12 -6.19
N GLU A 285 0.66 19.81 -7.17
CA GLU A 285 0.91 21.22 -7.49
C GLU A 285 -0.37 22.04 -7.28
N ASN A 286 -0.62 22.46 -6.04
CA ASN A 286 -1.86 23.11 -5.63
C ASN A 286 -3.09 22.21 -5.89
N GLY A 287 -2.93 20.88 -5.86
CA GLY A 287 -4.02 19.89 -5.91
C GLY A 287 -4.20 19.18 -4.56
N ASN A 288 -5.20 18.32 -4.46
CA ASN A 288 -5.46 17.50 -3.28
C ASN A 288 -5.43 16.01 -3.66
N ILE A 289 -4.55 15.24 -3.03
CA ILE A 289 -4.42 13.80 -3.26
C ILE A 289 -4.72 13.04 -1.97
N VAL A 290 -5.66 12.11 -2.03
CA VAL A 290 -6.00 11.18 -0.94
C VAL A 290 -5.63 9.77 -1.36
N ILE A 291 -4.83 9.07 -0.56
CA ILE A 291 -4.39 7.70 -0.81
C ILE A 291 -5.00 6.80 0.26
N GLU A 292 -5.90 5.91 -0.13
CA GLU A 292 -6.56 4.91 0.71
C GLU A 292 -5.95 3.51 0.53
N GLY A 293 -5.18 3.30 -0.54
CA GLY A 293 -4.51 2.04 -0.85
C GLY A 293 -3.58 2.14 -2.05
N GLY A 294 -3.00 1.02 -2.46
CA GLY A 294 -2.09 0.91 -3.61
C GLY A 294 -0.64 0.62 -3.25
N PHE A 295 0.18 0.39 -4.27
CA PHE A 295 1.61 0.08 -4.16
C PHE A 295 2.42 1.09 -4.98
N PHE A 296 3.33 1.81 -4.33
CA PHE A 296 4.01 2.97 -4.91
C PHE A 296 5.51 2.78 -4.83
N TYR A 297 6.19 2.84 -5.98
CA TYR A 297 7.64 2.74 -5.99
C TYR A 297 8.27 3.42 -7.20
N THR A 298 9.53 3.77 -7.03
CA THR A 298 10.45 4.06 -8.13
C THR A 298 11.78 3.42 -7.80
N ASN A 299 12.45 2.89 -8.82
CA ASN A 299 13.79 2.33 -8.67
C ASN A 299 14.88 3.41 -8.73
N TYR A 300 14.49 4.68 -8.93
CA TYR A 300 15.38 5.78 -9.19
C TYR A 300 15.35 6.76 -8.01
N SER A 301 16.52 7.25 -7.61
CA SER A 301 16.66 8.22 -6.53
C SER A 301 17.45 9.43 -7.00
N TYR A 302 17.26 10.56 -6.34
CA TYR A 302 18.07 11.75 -6.52
C TYR A 302 18.57 12.23 -5.16
N GLY A 303 19.88 12.43 -5.02
CA GLY A 303 20.49 12.75 -3.73
C GLY A 303 20.27 11.68 -2.65
N GLY A 304 20.03 10.42 -3.03
CA GLY A 304 19.69 9.32 -2.11
C GLY A 304 18.24 9.31 -1.63
N ARG A 305 17.36 10.12 -2.24
CA ARG A 305 15.92 10.20 -1.92
C ARG A 305 15.08 9.59 -3.04
N TYR A 306 14.07 8.82 -2.67
CA TYR A 306 13.06 8.30 -3.57
C TYR A 306 11.85 9.23 -3.58
N TYR A 307 11.52 9.80 -4.73
CA TYR A 307 10.42 10.76 -4.88
C TYR A 307 9.09 10.01 -5.07
N VAL A 308 8.65 9.26 -4.05
CA VAL A 308 7.39 8.51 -4.14
C VAL A 308 6.19 9.44 -3.97
N LEU A 309 6.19 10.24 -2.91
CA LEU A 309 5.22 11.32 -2.70
C LEU A 309 5.96 12.65 -2.68
N ASN A 310 5.46 13.64 -3.41
CA ASN A 310 6.13 14.92 -3.56
C ASN A 310 5.14 16.08 -3.76
N GLN A 311 5.47 17.26 -3.24
CA GLN A 311 4.70 18.49 -3.43
C GLN A 311 5.51 19.55 -4.18
N SER A 312 4.81 20.40 -4.92
CA SER A 312 5.46 21.56 -5.54
C SER A 312 5.97 22.53 -4.48
N ASN A 313 7.25 22.85 -4.52
CA ASN A 313 7.88 23.83 -3.64
C ASN A 313 7.32 25.24 -3.79
N SER A 314 6.77 25.59 -4.96
CA SER A 314 6.26 26.94 -5.24
C SER A 314 4.75 27.07 -5.07
N LYS A 315 4.03 25.95 -5.21
CA LYS A 315 2.57 25.87 -5.16
C LYS A 315 2.18 24.56 -4.48
N PRO A 316 2.45 24.39 -3.19
CA PRO A 316 2.18 23.13 -2.52
C PRO A 316 0.68 22.84 -2.55
N GLY A 317 0.33 21.60 -2.91
CA GLY A 317 -1.01 21.07 -2.68
C GLY A 317 -1.08 20.30 -1.36
N THR A 318 -1.99 19.35 -1.23
CA THR A 318 -2.09 18.43 -0.09
C THR A 318 -1.95 16.98 -0.54
N ILE A 319 -1.28 16.16 0.27
CA ILE A 319 -1.26 14.70 0.15
C ILE A 319 -1.65 14.13 1.51
N THR A 320 -2.69 13.28 1.53
CA THR A 320 -3.20 12.63 2.74
C THR A 320 -3.21 11.11 2.54
N VAL A 321 -2.49 10.39 3.38
CA VAL A 321 -2.29 8.95 3.30
C VAL A 321 -3.04 8.24 4.42
N LYS A 322 -4.00 7.41 4.02
CA LYS A 322 -4.85 6.54 4.83
C LYS A 322 -4.58 5.06 4.55
N GLY A 323 -3.72 4.75 3.59
CA GLY A 323 -3.36 3.37 3.26
C GLY A 323 -2.31 3.28 2.17
N GLY A 324 -2.01 2.05 1.76
CA GLY A 324 -1.04 1.76 0.72
C GLY A 324 0.35 1.42 1.24
N THR A 325 1.21 0.99 0.32
CA THR A 325 2.59 0.59 0.59
C THR A 325 3.55 1.40 -0.28
N PHE A 326 4.56 1.99 0.36
CA PHE A 326 5.53 2.89 -0.25
C PHE A 326 6.92 2.29 -0.11
N VAL A 327 7.61 2.10 -1.23
CA VAL A 327 8.93 1.46 -1.25
C VAL A 327 10.01 2.51 -1.04
N ASN A 328 10.86 2.29 -0.04
CA ASN A 328 12.00 3.13 0.35
C ASN A 328 11.64 4.59 0.67
N TYR A 329 10.38 4.86 0.97
CA TYR A 329 9.86 6.18 1.30
C TYR A 329 8.90 6.08 2.50
N ASP A 330 9.26 6.75 3.60
CA ASP A 330 8.42 6.81 4.80
C ASP A 330 7.44 7.99 4.67
N PRO A 331 6.13 7.75 4.45
CA PRO A 331 5.15 8.83 4.27
C PRO A 331 4.99 9.70 5.52
N SER A 332 5.48 9.26 6.68
CA SER A 332 5.44 10.07 7.88
C SER A 332 6.52 11.14 7.96
N LYS A 333 7.49 11.14 7.04
CA LYS A 333 8.52 12.17 6.97
C LYS A 333 8.09 13.36 6.11
N GLY A 334 6.91 13.25 5.47
CA GLY A 334 6.35 14.30 4.64
C GLY A 334 7.22 14.59 3.42
N ASP A 335 7.07 15.81 2.91
CA ASP A 335 7.78 16.28 1.72
C ASP A 335 9.28 16.43 1.95
N ASP A 336 10.08 16.29 0.90
CA ASP A 336 11.54 16.32 1.01
C ASP A 336 12.12 17.72 1.28
N ASN A 337 11.38 18.78 0.93
CA ASN A 337 11.74 20.17 1.14
C ASN A 337 10.83 20.86 2.18
N LEU A 338 9.53 20.58 2.18
CA LEU A 338 8.57 21.18 3.12
C LEU A 338 8.47 20.40 4.45
N GLY A 339 8.93 19.16 4.49
CA GLY A 339 8.80 18.27 5.64
C GLY A 339 7.35 17.90 5.93
N GLY A 340 7.05 17.70 7.21
CA GLY A 340 5.70 17.41 7.70
C GLY A 340 5.40 15.91 7.82
N ASN A 341 4.12 15.57 7.69
CA ASN A 341 3.61 14.21 7.80
C ASN A 341 2.44 14.06 6.83
N PHE A 342 2.50 13.09 5.93
CA PHE A 342 1.39 12.79 5.03
C PHE A 342 0.40 11.77 5.59
N VAL A 343 0.75 11.05 6.65
CA VAL A 343 -0.11 10.05 7.28
C VAL A 343 -1.24 10.75 8.03
N ALA A 344 -2.48 10.37 7.71
CA ALA A 344 -3.68 10.93 8.32
C ALA A 344 -3.78 10.55 9.81
N GLU A 345 -4.49 11.38 10.59
CA GLU A 345 -4.88 11.05 11.95
C GLU A 345 -5.69 9.76 11.99
N GLY A 346 -5.44 8.91 13.01
CA GLY A 346 -6.05 7.58 13.12
C GLY A 346 -5.35 6.49 12.30
N TYR A 347 -4.19 6.78 11.71
CA TYR A 347 -3.36 5.83 10.97
C TYR A 347 -1.93 5.78 11.52
N MET A 348 -1.24 4.66 11.25
CA MET A 348 0.15 4.39 11.65
C MET A 348 0.97 3.82 10.50
N VAL A 349 2.30 3.84 10.63
CA VAL A 349 3.24 3.31 9.63
C VAL A 349 3.90 2.04 10.14
N VAL A 350 3.90 1.00 9.31
CA VAL A 350 4.63 -0.25 9.54
C VAL A 350 5.75 -0.34 8.51
N ALA A 351 6.99 -0.47 8.96
CA ALA A 351 8.15 -0.64 8.11
C ALA A 351 8.70 -2.06 8.20
N GLN A 352 8.85 -2.69 7.04
CA GLN A 352 9.38 -4.05 6.90
C GLN A 352 10.50 -4.08 5.86
N LYS A 353 11.64 -4.64 6.26
CA LYS A 353 12.78 -4.85 5.36
C LYS A 353 12.58 -6.15 4.57
N GLN A 354 12.60 -6.02 3.26
CA GLN A 354 12.45 -7.13 2.32
C GLN A 354 13.78 -7.83 2.03
N ALA A 355 13.69 -9.05 1.47
CA ALA A 355 14.87 -9.87 1.16
C ALA A 355 15.83 -9.22 0.15
N ASN A 356 15.29 -8.38 -0.75
CA ASN A 356 16.07 -7.62 -1.73
C ASN A 356 16.77 -6.37 -1.14
N GLY A 357 16.53 -6.06 0.14
CA GLY A 357 17.10 -4.92 0.84
C GLY A 357 16.19 -3.69 0.91
N ASP A 358 15.10 -3.65 0.12
CA ASP A 358 14.13 -2.56 0.17
C ASP A 358 13.43 -2.52 1.54
N ILE A 359 12.96 -1.33 1.90
CA ILE A 359 12.10 -1.13 3.06
C ILE A 359 10.73 -0.74 2.55
N TRP A 360 9.71 -1.52 2.91
CA TRP A 360 8.33 -1.23 2.58
C TRP A 360 7.68 -0.54 3.78
N TYR A 361 7.13 0.64 3.54
CA TYR A 361 6.36 1.41 4.52
C TYR A 361 4.88 1.26 4.18
N THR A 362 4.13 0.55 5.01
CA THR A 362 2.70 0.34 4.84
C THR A 362 1.94 1.21 5.83
N VAL A 363 0.97 1.99 5.32
CA VAL A 363 0.06 2.76 6.16
C VAL A 363 -1.18 1.94 6.44
N VAL A 364 -1.57 1.87 7.72
CA VAL A 364 -2.70 1.07 8.20
C VAL A 364 -3.47 1.85 9.27
N GLU A 365 -4.75 1.56 9.42
CA GLU A 365 -5.58 2.13 10.48
C GLU A 365 -5.06 1.74 11.87
N SER A 366 -5.06 2.69 12.80
CA SER A 366 -4.65 2.47 14.19
C SER A 366 -5.52 1.45 14.93
N SER A 367 -6.76 1.24 14.48
CA SER A 367 -7.64 0.16 14.96
C SER A 367 -7.02 -1.24 14.80
N LYS A 368 -6.09 -1.41 13.86
CA LYS A 368 -5.38 -2.67 13.58
C LYS A 368 -4.10 -2.86 14.39
N LEU A 369 -3.85 -2.04 15.41
CA LEU A 369 -2.64 -2.13 16.25
C LEU A 369 -2.36 -3.56 16.75
N GLN A 370 -3.39 -4.28 17.18
CA GLN A 370 -3.24 -5.66 17.65
C GLN A 370 -2.76 -6.64 16.56
N GLU A 371 -3.17 -6.44 15.31
CA GLU A 371 -2.76 -7.29 14.18
C GLU A 371 -1.30 -6.98 13.82
N VAL A 372 -0.96 -5.69 13.72
CA VAL A 372 0.39 -5.22 13.42
C VAL A 372 1.41 -5.71 14.45
N LEU A 373 1.10 -5.61 15.74
CA LEU A 373 2.02 -6.04 16.81
C LEU A 373 2.19 -7.57 16.89
N LYS A 374 1.25 -8.35 16.34
CA LYS A 374 1.43 -9.81 16.19
C LYS A 374 2.45 -10.12 15.10
N GLU A 375 2.54 -9.33 14.04
CA GLU A 375 3.50 -9.51 12.95
C GLU A 375 4.92 -9.06 13.35
N GLY A 376 5.02 -7.93 14.06
CA GLY A 376 6.28 -7.35 14.51
C GLY A 376 6.93 -6.44 13.45
N GLY A 377 8.25 -6.25 13.53
CA GLY A 377 8.97 -5.31 12.66
C GLY A 377 9.08 -3.90 13.26
N VAL A 378 9.08 -2.87 12.43
CA VAL A 378 9.16 -1.48 12.91
C VAL A 378 7.78 -0.83 12.79
N VAL A 379 7.27 -0.28 13.88
CA VAL A 379 5.94 0.36 13.94
C VAL A 379 6.12 1.79 14.44
N THR A 380 5.54 2.76 13.75
CA THR A 380 5.61 4.18 14.13
C THR A 380 4.22 4.77 14.32
N VAL A 381 4.02 5.42 15.46
CA VAL A 381 2.74 6.04 15.89
C VAL A 381 2.91 7.56 15.96
N PHE A 382 1.98 8.30 15.38
CA PHE A 382 2.06 9.78 15.23
C PHE A 382 0.98 10.54 15.97
N THR A 383 -0.14 9.88 16.26
CA THR A 383 -1.27 10.43 17.01
C THR A 383 -1.64 9.44 18.11
N ASP A 384 -2.28 9.92 19.17
CA ASP A 384 -2.70 9.04 20.25
C ASP A 384 -3.60 7.92 19.71
N ILE A 385 -3.37 6.69 20.18
CA ILE A 385 -4.16 5.51 19.82
C ILE A 385 -4.88 5.02 21.06
N GLU A 386 -6.20 5.18 21.09
CA GLU A 386 -7.05 4.54 22.07
C GLU A 386 -7.28 3.07 21.66
N THR A 387 -6.84 2.12 22.49
CA THR A 387 -7.00 0.70 22.20
C THR A 387 -8.41 0.25 22.57
N GLY A 388 -9.20 -0.24 21.61
CA GLY A 388 -10.59 -0.66 21.82
C GLY A 388 -10.77 -2.02 22.53
N ASN A 389 -9.87 -2.39 23.46
CA ASN A 389 -9.69 -3.76 23.93
C ASN A 389 -10.07 -4.00 25.40
N SER A 390 -11.19 -3.43 25.86
CA SER A 390 -11.60 -3.48 27.27
C SER A 390 -12.11 -4.84 27.75
N ALA A 391 -12.49 -5.74 26.82
CA ALA A 391 -13.05 -7.05 27.18
C ALA A 391 -12.06 -7.88 28.03
N ASP A 392 -12.57 -8.50 29.11
CA ASP A 392 -11.77 -9.35 30.00
C ASP A 392 -11.57 -10.77 29.44
N THR A 393 -10.92 -10.87 28.28
CA THR A 393 -10.67 -12.14 27.59
C THR A 393 -9.22 -12.22 27.10
N SER A 394 -8.72 -13.43 26.85
CA SER A 394 -7.38 -13.61 26.29
C SER A 394 -7.21 -12.98 24.91
N ASP A 395 -8.29 -12.94 24.12
CA ASP A 395 -8.26 -12.53 22.72
C ASP A 395 -8.19 -11.01 22.57
N ALA A 396 -8.66 -10.28 23.58
CA ALA A 396 -8.57 -8.82 23.64
C ALA A 396 -7.16 -8.31 24.04
N ARG A 397 -6.23 -9.18 24.43
CA ARG A 397 -4.89 -8.75 24.83
C ARG A 397 -4.10 -8.20 23.64
N VAL A 398 -3.42 -7.07 23.85
CA VAL A 398 -2.41 -6.56 22.91
C VAL A 398 -1.08 -7.22 23.25
N ILE A 399 -0.58 -8.09 22.35
CA ILE A 399 0.62 -8.90 22.59
C ILE A 399 1.61 -8.73 21.45
N ILE A 400 2.84 -8.35 21.78
CA ILE A 400 3.99 -8.40 20.88
C ILE A 400 4.57 -9.81 20.91
N LYS A 401 4.38 -10.55 19.82
CA LYS A 401 4.82 -11.96 19.69
C LYS A 401 6.09 -12.14 18.86
N ASN A 402 6.46 -11.14 18.08
CA ASN A 402 7.64 -11.13 17.23
C ASN A 402 8.51 -9.91 17.57
N PRO A 403 9.83 -9.97 17.28
CA PRO A 403 10.71 -8.84 17.55
C PRO A 403 10.19 -7.53 16.95
N THR A 404 10.10 -6.49 17.77
CA THR A 404 9.43 -5.24 17.40
C THR A 404 10.23 -4.01 17.83
N THR A 405 10.35 -3.03 16.95
CA THR A 405 10.76 -1.67 17.32
C THR A 405 9.54 -0.76 17.23
N LEU A 406 9.14 -0.18 18.35
CA LEU A 406 8.00 0.71 18.45
C LEU A 406 8.50 2.16 18.61
N ASN A 407 8.28 2.96 17.58
CA ASN A 407 8.59 4.39 17.58
C ASN A 407 7.32 5.17 17.95
N LEU A 408 7.27 5.73 19.15
CA LEU A 408 6.12 6.44 19.69
C LEU A 408 6.37 7.94 19.67
N ASN A 409 5.75 8.63 18.70
CA ASN A 409 5.67 10.10 18.71
C ASN A 409 4.36 10.59 19.36
N ALA A 410 3.55 9.64 19.82
CA ALA A 410 2.29 9.83 20.53
C ALA A 410 2.00 8.58 21.38
N LYS A 411 0.95 8.63 22.22
CA LYS A 411 0.69 7.59 23.20
C LYS A 411 -0.14 6.44 22.65
N ILE A 412 0.11 5.24 23.15
CA ILE A 412 -0.90 4.18 23.16
C ILE A 412 -1.66 4.29 24.48
N ILE A 413 -2.97 4.45 24.41
CA ILE A 413 -3.86 4.69 25.53
C ILE A 413 -4.78 3.48 25.66
N SER A 414 -4.69 2.77 26.78
CA SER A 414 -5.60 1.65 27.06
C SER A 414 -6.89 2.10 27.72
N PRO A 415 -7.98 1.31 27.60
CA PRO A 415 -9.24 1.61 28.25
C PRO A 415 -9.11 1.82 29.76
N ASP A 416 -9.95 2.71 30.28
CA ASP A 416 -10.18 2.84 31.70
C ASP A 416 -10.69 1.51 32.30
N ASP A 417 -10.55 1.37 33.62
CA ASP A 417 -11.06 0.26 34.42
C ASP A 417 -10.48 -1.13 34.11
N MET A 418 -9.43 -1.22 33.28
CA MET A 418 -8.71 -2.47 33.04
C MET A 418 -8.10 -3.08 34.32
N GLY A 419 -7.96 -2.32 35.41
CA GLY A 419 -7.55 -2.84 36.72
C GLY A 419 -8.57 -3.77 37.36
N ASN A 420 -9.84 -3.74 36.93
CA ASN A 420 -10.89 -4.66 37.39
C ASN A 420 -10.84 -6.03 36.69
N ASN A 421 -10.07 -6.16 35.61
CA ASN A 421 -10.01 -7.37 34.80
C ASN A 421 -9.14 -8.43 35.46
N SER A 422 -9.53 -9.70 35.33
CA SER A 422 -8.75 -10.85 35.83
C SER A 422 -7.86 -11.48 34.75
N THR A 423 -8.19 -11.29 33.48
CA THR A 423 -7.53 -11.88 32.31
C THR A 423 -6.80 -10.83 31.49
N ASN A 424 -7.46 -9.72 31.14
CA ASN A 424 -6.90 -8.67 30.27
C ASN A 424 -6.73 -7.36 31.05
N PHE A 425 -5.64 -7.27 31.81
CA PHE A 425 -5.33 -6.12 32.66
C PHE A 425 -3.97 -5.50 32.30
N VAL A 426 -3.48 -5.68 31.07
CA VAL A 426 -2.17 -5.14 30.63
C VAL A 426 -2.36 -4.40 29.32
N ALA A 427 -1.88 -3.15 29.24
CA ALA A 427 -1.93 -2.36 28.02
C ALA A 427 -1.08 -2.98 26.90
N LEU A 428 0.16 -3.38 27.21
CA LEU A 428 1.04 -4.03 26.25
C LEU A 428 1.81 -5.21 26.87
N ILE A 429 1.57 -6.41 26.35
CA ILE A 429 2.30 -7.62 26.72
C ILE A 429 3.48 -7.82 25.76
N VAL A 430 4.66 -8.05 26.32
CA VAL A 430 5.93 -8.22 25.60
C VAL A 430 6.39 -9.66 25.73
N ASP A 431 6.11 -10.47 24.71
CA ASP A 431 6.52 -11.89 24.62
C ASP A 431 7.74 -12.10 23.70
N ALA A 432 8.18 -11.08 22.97
CA ALA A 432 9.37 -11.08 22.13
C ALA A 432 10.19 -9.80 22.30
N ASP A 433 11.46 -9.83 21.89
CA ASP A 433 12.38 -8.71 22.04
C ASP A 433 11.80 -7.41 21.45
N THR A 434 11.67 -6.39 22.30
CA THR A 434 11.00 -5.15 21.95
C THR A 434 11.86 -3.96 22.33
N THR A 435 11.99 -3.01 21.42
CA THR A 435 12.59 -1.69 21.67
C THR A 435 11.53 -0.62 21.52
N ILE A 436 11.35 0.22 22.54
CA ILE A 436 10.46 1.39 22.50
C ILE A 436 11.33 2.65 22.43
N ASN A 437 11.22 3.36 21.31
CA ASN A 437 11.78 4.69 21.09
C ASN A 437 10.64 5.69 21.18
N ALA A 438 10.50 6.39 22.31
CA ALA A 438 9.43 7.35 22.47
C ALA A 438 10.00 8.75 22.69
N ASP A 439 9.41 9.75 22.03
CA ASP A 439 9.69 11.17 22.29
C ASP A 439 8.91 11.67 23.52
N GLU A 440 8.87 12.98 23.75
CA GLU A 440 8.18 13.57 24.91
C GLU A 440 6.65 13.39 24.88
N ASN A 441 6.06 13.20 23.70
CA ASN A 441 4.63 12.98 23.50
C ASN A 441 4.29 11.48 23.51
N GLY A 442 5.28 10.65 23.19
CA GLY A 442 5.18 9.20 23.12
C GLY A 442 5.11 8.49 24.47
N GLY A 443 4.53 7.29 24.46
CA GLY A 443 4.55 6.39 25.60
C GLY A 443 3.28 5.55 25.75
N ILE A 444 3.03 5.04 26.96
CA ILE A 444 1.86 4.19 27.27
C ILE A 444 1.09 4.84 28.42
N ASN A 445 -0.24 4.92 28.28
CA ASN A 445 -1.14 5.38 29.33
C ASN A 445 -2.26 4.36 29.53
N THR A 446 -2.48 3.92 30.76
CA THR A 446 -3.51 2.93 31.07
C THR A 446 -4.86 3.53 31.49
N GLY A 447 -5.02 4.85 31.41
CA GLY A 447 -6.25 5.52 31.84
C GLY A 447 -6.48 5.49 33.35
N THR A 448 -7.72 5.73 33.75
CA THR A 448 -8.19 5.72 35.15
C THR A 448 -8.46 4.29 35.60
N ASN A 449 -8.04 3.91 36.82
CA ASN A 449 -8.17 2.54 37.32
C ASN A 449 -7.63 1.52 36.29
N GLY A 450 -6.50 1.89 35.69
CA GLY A 450 -5.90 1.19 34.57
C GLY A 450 -5.33 -0.17 34.96
N GLY A 451 -4.99 -0.95 33.93
CA GLY A 451 -4.17 -2.15 34.10
C GLY A 451 -2.68 -1.82 34.23
N TYR A 452 -1.82 -2.83 34.14
CA TYR A 452 -0.38 -2.61 34.03
C TYR A 452 -0.04 -2.00 32.67
N ALA A 453 0.92 -1.07 32.60
CA ALA A 453 1.29 -0.49 31.30
C ALA A 453 2.03 -1.52 30.43
N LEU A 454 3.00 -2.23 31.02
CA LEU A 454 3.87 -3.16 30.30
C LEU A 454 4.07 -4.46 31.11
N ASN A 455 4.07 -5.61 30.44
CA ASN A 455 4.40 -6.90 31.05
C ASN A 455 5.37 -7.72 30.19
N VAL A 456 6.60 -7.92 30.67
CA VAL A 456 7.66 -8.68 30.01
C VAL A 456 7.61 -10.14 30.41
N ARG A 457 7.46 -11.04 29.43
CA ARG A 457 7.28 -12.47 29.64
C ARG A 457 8.13 -13.29 28.69
N ASN A 458 8.09 -14.61 28.88
CA ASN A 458 8.66 -15.62 27.99
C ASN A 458 10.17 -15.47 27.69
N GLY A 459 10.90 -14.70 28.49
CA GLY A 459 12.33 -14.47 28.30
C GLY A 459 12.66 -13.31 27.36
N ALA A 460 11.66 -12.51 26.96
CA ALA A 460 11.85 -11.36 26.09
C ALA A 460 12.70 -10.27 26.74
N THR A 461 13.39 -9.48 25.91
CA THR A 461 14.06 -8.25 26.32
C THR A 461 13.24 -7.03 25.90
N LEU A 462 12.80 -6.23 26.86
CA LEU A 462 12.21 -4.91 26.63
C LEU A 462 13.25 -3.83 26.86
N THR A 463 13.53 -3.01 25.86
CA THR A 463 14.38 -1.82 25.96
C THR A 463 13.54 -0.56 25.79
N ILE A 464 13.62 0.38 26.75
CA ILE A 464 12.91 1.66 26.71
C ILE A 464 13.92 2.80 26.65
N ASN A 465 13.83 3.65 25.62
CA ASN A 465 14.79 4.72 25.37
C ASN A 465 14.30 6.12 25.76
N GLY A 466 13.01 6.31 26.01
CA GLY A 466 12.38 7.60 26.30
C GLY A 466 10.87 7.45 26.47
N GLY A 467 10.12 8.55 26.56
CA GLY A 467 8.65 8.57 26.66
C GLY A 467 8.08 8.71 28.06
N SER A 468 6.74 8.73 28.13
CA SER A 468 5.96 8.79 29.37
C SER A 468 5.12 7.53 29.57
N TYR A 469 5.29 6.84 30.70
CA TYR A 469 4.64 5.58 31.00
C TYR A 469 3.83 5.68 32.28
N TYR A 470 2.52 5.44 32.15
CA TYR A 470 1.58 5.44 33.25
C TYR A 470 0.85 4.10 33.32
N GLY A 471 0.89 3.46 34.49
CA GLY A 471 0.20 2.20 34.78
C GLY A 471 -0.73 2.28 35.99
N GLY A 472 -1.76 1.44 36.07
CA GLY A 472 -2.55 1.25 37.28
C GLY A 472 -1.85 0.27 38.22
N GLY A 473 -1.34 0.77 39.36
CA GLY A 473 -0.58 -0.01 40.34
C GLY A 473 0.86 -0.36 39.91
N THR A 474 1.06 -0.78 38.65
CA THR A 474 2.35 -1.18 38.09
C THR A 474 2.56 -0.61 36.70
N THR A 475 3.66 0.10 36.49
CA THR A 475 4.03 0.59 35.16
C THR A 475 4.68 -0.50 34.33
N VAL A 476 5.67 -1.22 34.89
CA VAL A 476 6.31 -2.34 34.19
C VAL A 476 6.45 -3.55 35.10
N GLN A 477 5.90 -4.68 34.67
CA GLN A 477 6.14 -5.99 35.30
C GLN A 477 7.11 -6.82 34.45
N VAL A 478 8.03 -7.53 35.11
CA VAL A 478 8.90 -8.55 34.50
C VAL A 478 8.61 -9.90 35.16
N GLN A 479 7.89 -10.77 34.46
CA GLN A 479 7.60 -12.13 34.90
C GLN A 479 8.73 -13.10 34.55
N LYS A 480 9.29 -12.94 33.34
CA LYS A 480 10.43 -13.70 32.84
C LYS A 480 11.01 -12.96 31.64
N GLY A 481 12.26 -12.56 31.71
CA GLY A 481 12.90 -11.73 30.68
C GLY A 481 13.75 -10.61 31.27
N THR A 482 14.07 -9.62 30.45
CA THR A 482 14.92 -8.49 30.85
C THR A 482 14.23 -7.18 30.50
N LEU A 483 14.15 -6.26 31.45
CA LEU A 483 13.83 -4.86 31.22
C LEU A 483 15.11 -4.02 31.25
N ILE A 484 15.32 -3.19 30.24
CA ILE A 484 16.39 -2.20 30.15
C ILE A 484 15.75 -0.82 29.97
N ILE A 485 16.03 0.10 30.89
CA ILE A 485 15.55 1.49 30.82
C ILE A 485 16.76 2.40 30.61
N ASN A 486 16.81 3.08 29.48
CA ASN A 486 17.80 4.10 29.16
C ASN A 486 17.29 5.53 29.42
N GLY A 487 15.97 5.72 29.46
CA GLY A 487 15.32 7.02 29.68
C GLY A 487 13.80 6.90 29.78
N GLY A 488 13.14 8.05 30.00
CA GLY A 488 11.68 8.17 30.11
C GLY A 488 11.20 8.59 31.51
N THR A 489 9.91 8.88 31.62
CA THR A 489 9.21 9.23 32.86
C THR A 489 8.22 8.13 33.20
N PHE A 490 8.26 7.64 34.43
CA PHE A 490 7.45 6.51 34.88
C PHE A 490 6.65 6.91 36.11
N ALA A 491 5.35 6.67 36.06
CA ALA A 491 4.43 6.87 37.16
C ALA A 491 3.37 5.76 37.18
N CYS A 492 2.70 5.58 38.31
CA CYS A 492 1.56 4.68 38.40
C CYS A 492 0.51 5.21 39.38
N GLU A 493 -0.74 4.80 39.16
CA GLU A 493 -1.76 4.92 40.20
C GLU A 493 -1.29 4.12 41.43
N PRO A 494 -1.24 4.71 42.64
CA PRO A 494 -0.74 4.02 43.81
C PRO A 494 -1.75 2.96 44.28
N PHE A 495 -1.24 1.81 44.71
CA PHE A 495 -2.03 0.88 45.49
C PHE A 495 -2.42 1.49 46.84
N GLY A 496 -3.45 0.92 47.47
CA GLY A 496 -3.77 1.23 48.86
C GLY A 496 -2.63 0.91 49.82
N ALA A 497 -2.67 1.50 51.01
CA ALA A 497 -1.75 1.17 52.08
C ALA A 497 -1.76 -0.35 52.36
N PRO A 498 -0.59 -1.00 52.56
CA PRO A 498 0.74 -0.39 52.73
C PRO A 498 1.59 -0.30 51.44
N TYR A 499 1.02 -0.55 50.25
CA TYR A 499 1.80 -0.80 49.05
C TYR A 499 2.11 0.44 48.21
N TYR A 500 1.20 1.41 48.11
CA TYR A 500 1.44 2.67 47.40
C TYR A 500 2.05 2.44 45.98
N THR A 501 3.16 3.10 45.66
CA THR A 501 3.89 2.99 44.38
C THR A 501 5.00 1.94 44.38
N ASN A 502 5.06 1.07 45.39
CA ASN A 502 6.16 0.10 45.55
C ASN A 502 6.32 -0.84 44.34
N PHE A 503 5.27 -1.02 43.55
CA PHE A 503 5.26 -1.90 42.37
C PHE A 503 5.35 -1.15 41.03
N LEU A 504 5.79 0.12 41.03
CA LEU A 504 5.98 0.89 39.79
C LEU A 504 6.84 0.12 38.78
N LEU A 505 8.00 -0.37 39.23
CA LEU A 505 8.77 -1.42 38.55
C LEU A 505 8.70 -2.69 39.39
N ASN A 506 8.12 -3.76 38.82
CA ASN A 506 7.94 -5.02 39.52
C ASN A 506 8.71 -6.16 38.83
N CYS A 507 9.58 -6.84 39.56
CA CYS A 507 10.32 -8.02 39.09
C CYS A 507 9.88 -9.24 39.91
N VAL A 508 9.28 -10.24 39.26
CA VAL A 508 8.64 -11.36 39.99
C VAL A 508 9.67 -12.11 40.84
N ASP A 509 9.37 -12.22 42.13
CA ASP A 509 10.28 -12.63 43.19
C ASP A 509 11.00 -13.97 42.92
N ALA A 510 10.25 -14.98 42.48
CA ALA A 510 10.79 -16.30 42.16
C ALA A 510 11.67 -16.30 40.90
N ALA A 511 11.29 -15.51 39.89
CA ALA A 511 12.02 -15.37 38.63
C ALA A 511 13.29 -14.51 38.79
N TYR A 512 13.25 -13.52 39.68
CA TYR A 512 14.43 -12.75 40.05
C TYR A 512 15.45 -13.62 40.79
N LYS A 513 15.02 -14.35 41.83
CA LYS A 513 15.91 -15.21 42.64
C LYS A 513 16.60 -16.31 41.83
N ASN A 514 15.95 -16.83 40.79
CA ASN A 514 16.54 -17.84 39.91
C ASN A 514 17.23 -17.25 38.66
N GLY A 515 17.28 -15.92 38.52
CA GLY A 515 17.98 -15.21 37.44
C GLY A 515 17.26 -15.19 36.09
N THR A 516 15.99 -15.59 36.01
CA THR A 516 15.21 -15.58 34.77
C THR A 516 14.43 -14.28 34.51
N ALA A 517 14.34 -13.41 35.52
CA ALA A 517 13.83 -12.04 35.40
C ALA A 517 14.88 -11.03 35.87
N LYS A 518 15.06 -9.94 35.12
CA LYS A 518 16.03 -8.88 35.44
C LYS A 518 15.51 -7.50 35.05
N ILE A 519 15.81 -6.50 35.88
CA ILE A 519 15.60 -5.08 35.56
C ILE A 519 16.97 -4.39 35.60
N ILE A 520 17.23 -3.54 34.61
CA ILE A 520 18.46 -2.74 34.48
C ILE A 520 18.07 -1.30 34.18
N VAL A 521 18.36 -0.38 35.09
CA VAL A 521 18.06 1.04 34.95
C VAL A 521 19.35 1.83 34.73
N LYS A 522 19.42 2.54 33.61
CA LYS A 522 20.53 3.39 33.17
C LYS A 522 20.11 4.86 33.01
N GLY A 523 18.85 5.17 33.24
CA GLY A 523 18.31 6.52 33.11
C GLY A 523 16.82 6.57 33.40
N GLY A 524 16.25 7.76 33.29
CA GLY A 524 14.82 8.01 33.48
C GLY A 524 14.48 8.61 34.85
N THR A 525 13.21 8.99 34.99
CA THR A 525 12.63 9.61 36.18
C THR A 525 11.45 8.78 36.67
N PHE A 526 11.42 8.48 37.96
CA PHE A 526 10.47 7.59 38.60
C PHE A 526 9.73 8.35 39.71
N VAL A 527 8.41 8.44 39.60
CA VAL A 527 7.58 9.20 40.55
C VAL A 527 7.26 8.33 41.77
N ASN A 528 7.68 8.79 42.95
CA ASN A 528 7.49 8.13 44.26
C ASN A 528 8.08 6.71 44.36
N PHE A 529 9.09 6.37 43.54
CA PHE A 529 9.72 5.06 43.54
C PHE A 529 11.23 5.19 43.40
N ASP A 530 11.99 4.66 44.36
CA ASP A 530 13.46 4.64 44.32
C ASP A 530 13.95 3.35 43.64
N PRO A 531 14.46 3.41 42.39
CA PRO A 531 14.92 2.21 41.69
C PRO A 531 16.21 1.62 42.29
N SER A 532 16.90 2.32 43.21
CA SER A 532 18.09 1.78 43.89
C SER A 532 17.79 1.01 45.16
N ASN A 533 16.57 1.12 45.67
CA ASN A 533 16.15 0.49 46.91
C ASN A 533 14.68 0.07 46.82
N ASN A 534 14.42 -0.94 46.00
CA ASN A 534 13.08 -1.46 45.80
C ASN A 534 12.46 -1.94 47.12
N SER A 535 11.19 -1.61 47.37
CA SER A 535 10.47 -1.92 48.60
C SER A 535 9.43 -3.06 48.47
N ALA A 536 9.16 -3.54 47.24
CA ALA A 536 8.18 -4.58 46.94
C ALA A 536 8.80 -6.00 46.86
N GLU A 537 8.37 -6.82 45.89
CA GLU A 537 9.01 -8.10 45.56
C GLU A 537 10.48 -7.84 45.18
N GLY A 538 11.41 -8.52 45.85
CA GLY A 538 12.83 -8.22 45.80
C GLY A 538 13.23 -7.03 46.69
N ALA A 539 12.60 -6.85 47.85
CA ALA A 539 12.91 -5.78 48.79
C ALA A 539 14.43 -5.62 49.06
N GLY A 540 14.94 -4.39 48.98
CA GLY A 540 16.36 -4.04 49.08
C GLY A 540 17.16 -4.24 47.78
N THR A 541 16.52 -4.63 46.68
CA THR A 541 17.20 -4.78 45.39
C THR A 541 17.50 -3.41 44.78
N ASN A 542 18.72 -3.28 44.27
CA ASN A 542 19.14 -2.18 43.43
C ASN A 542 18.96 -2.56 41.95
N PHE A 543 18.09 -1.86 41.22
CA PHE A 543 17.91 -2.02 39.78
C PHE A 543 18.82 -1.09 38.95
N VAL A 544 19.49 -0.13 39.59
CA VAL A 544 20.39 0.81 38.92
C VAL A 544 21.67 0.10 38.52
N ALA A 545 22.06 0.27 37.26
CA ALA A 545 23.25 -0.34 36.69
C ALA A 545 24.54 0.28 37.26
N ASP A 546 25.63 -0.50 37.26
CA ASP A 546 26.96 -0.01 37.64
C ASP A 546 27.35 1.23 36.80
N GLY A 547 27.93 2.25 37.44
CA GLY A 547 28.28 3.52 36.82
C GLY A 547 27.13 4.53 36.72
N TYR A 548 25.99 4.26 37.38
CA TYR A 548 24.84 5.15 37.49
C TYR A 548 24.41 5.32 38.95
N LYS A 549 23.79 6.46 39.26
CA LYS A 549 23.28 6.81 40.61
C LYS A 549 21.89 7.42 40.56
N VAL A 550 21.22 7.40 41.71
CA VAL A 550 19.91 8.05 41.92
C VAL A 550 20.10 9.42 42.56
N THR A 551 19.39 10.42 42.03
CA THR A 551 19.15 11.72 42.68
C THR A 551 17.67 11.88 42.94
N SER A 552 17.28 12.49 44.07
CA SER A 552 15.88 12.71 44.42
C SER A 552 15.53 14.19 44.56
N GLU A 553 14.33 14.58 44.15
CA GLU A 553 13.78 15.91 44.32
C GLU A 553 12.34 15.84 44.83
N THR A 554 12.01 16.54 45.91
CA THR A 554 10.62 16.69 46.38
C THR A 554 9.96 17.84 45.63
N LYS A 555 8.86 17.57 44.95
CA LYS A 555 8.04 18.54 44.22
C LYS A 555 7.03 19.22 45.14
N ASP A 556 6.52 20.37 44.73
CA ASP A 556 5.57 21.18 45.52
C ASP A 556 4.28 20.44 45.88
N ASN A 557 3.89 19.44 45.07
CA ASN A 557 2.74 18.57 45.31
C ASN A 557 3.03 17.44 46.32
N GLY A 558 4.23 17.38 46.90
CA GLY A 558 4.66 16.36 47.85
C GLY A 558 5.20 15.06 47.22
N GLU A 559 5.17 14.94 45.89
CA GLU A 559 5.79 13.81 45.21
C GLU A 559 7.31 13.87 45.31
N VAL A 560 7.96 12.71 45.39
CA VAL A 560 9.41 12.59 45.32
C VAL A 560 9.78 11.96 43.99
N TRP A 561 10.49 12.71 43.17
CA TRP A 561 10.96 12.26 41.86
C TRP A 561 12.38 11.73 42.01
N TYR A 562 12.60 10.47 41.61
CA TYR A 562 13.91 9.83 41.59
C TYR A 562 14.41 9.76 40.15
N THR A 563 15.55 10.38 39.88
CA THR A 563 16.16 10.40 38.54
C THR A 563 17.47 9.62 38.56
N VAL A 564 17.63 8.72 37.59
CA VAL A 564 18.87 7.97 37.40
C VAL A 564 19.76 8.69 36.38
N VAL A 565 21.01 8.93 36.77
CA VAL A 565 22.02 9.63 35.96
C VAL A 565 23.35 8.88 36.01
N PRO A 566 24.25 9.06 35.02
CA PRO A 566 25.63 8.58 35.12
C PRO A 566 26.32 9.11 36.39
N GLU A 567 27.21 8.31 36.98
CA GLU A 567 27.97 8.65 38.20
C GLU A 567 28.85 9.89 38.08
#